data_AF-A0A8C6TVP7-F1
#
_entry.id   AF-A0A8C6TVP7-F1
#
_cell.length_a   1.000
_cell.length_b   1.000
_cell.length_c   1.000
_cell.angle_alpha   90.00
_cell.angle_beta   90.00
_cell.angle_gamma   90.00
#
_symmetry.space_group_name_H-M   'P 1'
#
loop_
_entity.id
_entity.type
_entity.pdbx_description
1 polymer ?
#
loop_
_entity_poly.entity_id
_entity_poly.type
_entity_poly.pdbx_seq_one_letter_code
_entity_poly.pdbx_strand_id
1 'polypeptide(L)'
;MTEPGASGSSRRVETEAGDDDGQDAGSLERISLLLHQALNESKARGKTTEFQCPMCDKVFGRMENLRRHLLVHTGEKAFSCPVCNKQFTLKQHLKLHMVLHTLRGSRETSR
;
A
#
# COMPACT_ATOMS: atom_id res chain seq x y z
N MET A 1 -40.43 -3.60 -57.64
CA MET A 1 -39.11 -3.00 -57.34
C MET A 1 -38.90 -3.13 -55.84
N THR A 2 -37.79 -3.78 -55.48
CA THR A 2 -37.07 -3.75 -54.19
C THR A 2 -37.56 -4.64 -53.04
N GLU A 3 -36.81 -5.73 -52.92
CA GLU A 3 -36.49 -6.64 -51.80
C GLU A 3 -36.03 -5.94 -50.48
N PRO A 4 -35.81 -6.70 -49.38
CA PRO A 4 -36.08 -6.31 -48.00
C PRO A 4 -34.89 -5.69 -47.24
N GLY A 5 -35.19 -4.93 -46.19
CA GLY A 5 -34.21 -4.45 -45.20
C GLY A 5 -34.14 -5.35 -43.98
N ALA A 6 -33.16 -6.25 -43.95
CA ALA A 6 -32.68 -6.86 -42.71
C ALA A 6 -31.89 -5.82 -41.90
N SER A 7 -32.07 -5.80 -40.58
CA SER A 7 -31.06 -5.33 -39.61
C SER A 7 -31.51 -5.68 -38.21
N GLY A 8 -31.17 -6.90 -37.78
CA GLY A 8 -31.01 -7.16 -36.36
C GLY A 8 -29.82 -6.38 -35.82
N SER A 9 -29.85 -6.07 -34.53
CA SER A 9 -28.73 -6.35 -33.61
C SER A 9 -29.06 -5.75 -32.25
N SER A 10 -29.33 -6.65 -31.31
CA SER A 10 -29.31 -6.45 -29.88
C SER A 10 -28.13 -5.57 -29.48
N ARG A 11 -28.39 -4.37 -28.97
CA ARG A 11 -27.38 -3.64 -28.21
C ARG A 11 -27.49 -4.07 -26.76
N ARG A 12 -26.63 -5.05 -26.44
CA ARG A 12 -26.18 -5.40 -25.10
C ARG A 12 -25.76 -4.10 -24.42
N VAL A 13 -26.45 -3.71 -23.34
CA VAL A 13 -25.90 -2.71 -22.42
C VAL A 13 -24.71 -3.38 -21.74
N GLU A 14 -23.53 -2.95 -22.13
CA GLU A 14 -22.28 -3.43 -21.58
C GLU A 14 -22.18 -2.96 -20.12
N THR A 15 -21.82 -3.90 -19.27
CA THR A 15 -21.59 -3.73 -17.85
C THR A 15 -20.50 -2.70 -17.63
N GLU A 16 -20.87 -1.54 -17.10
CA GLU A 16 -19.93 -0.64 -16.44
C GLU A 16 -19.62 -1.19 -15.03
N ALA A 17 -18.86 -2.29 -15.02
CA ALA A 17 -17.99 -2.63 -13.90
C ALA A 17 -16.78 -1.68 -13.98
N GLY A 18 -17.00 -0.45 -13.51
CA GLY A 18 -15.91 0.39 -13.05
C GLY A 18 -15.64 0.03 -11.60
N ASP A 19 -14.94 -1.08 -11.38
CA ASP A 19 -14.16 -1.27 -10.17
C ASP A 19 -13.16 -0.11 -10.12
N ASP A 20 -13.57 0.99 -9.49
CA ASP A 20 -12.62 1.95 -8.92
C ASP A 20 -11.93 1.21 -7.77
N ASP A 21 -11.03 0.30 -8.14
CA ASP A 21 -9.89 -0.07 -7.32
C ASP A 21 -9.11 1.23 -7.12
N GLY A 22 -9.60 2.03 -6.17
CA GLY A 22 -8.92 3.17 -5.60
C GLY A 22 -7.58 2.68 -5.08
N GLN A 23 -6.62 2.61 -5.99
CA GLN A 23 -5.21 2.48 -5.69
C GLN A 23 -4.83 3.79 -5.03
N ASP A 24 -5.10 3.89 -3.73
CA ASP A 24 -4.29 4.69 -2.82
C ASP A 24 -2.88 4.05 -2.78
N ALA A 25 -2.18 4.13 -3.91
CA ALA A 25 -0.78 3.79 -4.05
C ALA A 25 0.11 4.99 -3.65
N GLY A 26 -0.44 5.98 -2.93
CA GLY A 26 0.21 7.27 -2.71
C GLY A 26 1.12 7.38 -1.49
N SER A 27 1.10 6.42 -0.55
CA SER A 27 1.81 6.58 0.75
C SER A 27 2.99 5.62 0.98
N LEU A 28 3.40 4.82 -0.02
CA LEU A 28 4.55 3.91 0.12
C LEU A 28 5.57 4.02 -1.03
N GLU A 29 5.36 4.95 -1.96
CA GLU A 29 6.24 5.16 -3.11
C GLU A 29 7.68 5.41 -2.64
N ARG A 30 7.87 6.20 -1.58
CA ARG A 30 9.21 6.56 -1.10
C ARG A 30 9.92 5.40 -0.40
N ILE A 31 9.23 4.63 0.45
CA ILE A 31 9.79 3.39 1.00
C ILE A 31 10.15 2.38 -0.10
N SER A 32 9.32 2.25 -1.13
CA SER A 32 9.58 1.37 -2.26
C SER A 32 10.89 1.75 -2.99
N LEU A 33 11.08 3.04 -3.25
CA LEU A 33 12.31 3.56 -3.86
C LEU A 33 13.56 3.29 -3.00
N LEU A 34 13.47 3.55 -1.70
CA LEU A 34 14.57 3.34 -0.75
C LEU A 34 14.94 1.86 -0.61
N LEU A 35 13.96 0.96 -0.69
CA LEU A 35 14.18 -0.48 -0.73
C LEU A 35 14.89 -0.91 -2.02
N HIS A 36 14.46 -0.41 -3.17
CA HIS A 36 15.15 -0.70 -4.44
C HIS A 36 16.61 -0.22 -4.41
N GLN A 37 16.87 0.98 -3.86
CA GLN A 37 18.24 1.47 -3.65
C GLN A 37 19.06 0.51 -2.80
N ALA A 38 18.54 0.11 -1.62
CA ALA A 38 19.23 -0.81 -0.72
C ALA A 38 19.52 -2.19 -1.37
N LEU A 39 18.59 -2.71 -2.17
CA LEU A 39 18.79 -3.96 -2.92
C LEU A 39 19.89 -3.84 -3.97
N ASN A 40 19.90 -2.74 -4.72
CA ASN A 40 20.91 -2.48 -5.73
C ASN A 40 22.30 -2.38 -5.10
N GLU A 41 22.41 -1.70 -3.95
CA GLU A 41 23.67 -1.61 -3.21
C GLU A 41 24.13 -2.96 -2.64
N SER A 42 23.21 -3.76 -2.10
CA SER A 42 23.51 -5.10 -1.59
C SER A 42 24.01 -6.02 -2.72
N LYS A 43 23.42 -5.88 -3.91
CA LYS A 43 23.84 -6.60 -5.13
C LYS A 43 25.22 -6.13 -5.63
N ALA A 44 25.48 -4.83 -5.63
CA ALA A 44 26.78 -4.28 -6.04
C ALA A 44 27.94 -4.76 -5.14
N ARG A 45 27.66 -4.97 -3.85
CA ARG A 45 28.65 -5.45 -2.86
C ARG A 45 28.81 -6.96 -2.83
N GLY A 46 28.05 -7.72 -3.62
CA GLY A 46 28.08 -9.18 -3.62
C GLY A 46 27.63 -9.82 -2.29
N LYS A 47 27.01 -9.06 -1.39
CA LYS A 47 26.61 -9.50 -0.05
C LYS A 47 25.07 -9.47 0.04
N THR A 48 24.44 -10.60 -0.25
CA THR A 48 22.98 -10.73 -0.38
C THR A 48 22.24 -10.99 0.93
N THR A 49 22.98 -11.10 2.05
CA THR A 49 22.44 -11.44 3.38
C THR A 49 22.24 -10.22 4.28
N GLU A 50 22.64 -9.03 3.83
CA GLU A 50 22.59 -7.79 4.61
C GLU A 50 22.05 -6.65 3.77
N PHE A 51 21.08 -5.92 4.31
CA PHE A 51 20.46 -4.76 3.69
C PHE A 51 20.78 -3.53 4.54
N GLN A 52 21.63 -2.64 4.02
CA GLN A 52 21.94 -1.38 4.68
C GLN A 52 20.87 -0.33 4.37
N CYS A 53 20.53 0.48 5.36
CA CYS A 53 19.67 1.64 5.15
C CYS A 53 20.41 2.72 4.34
N PRO A 54 19.82 3.27 3.27
CA PRO A 54 20.47 4.34 2.49
C PRO A 54 20.46 5.71 3.20
N MET A 55 19.76 5.84 4.33
CA MET A 55 19.65 7.09 5.11
C MET A 55 20.42 7.06 6.43
N CYS A 56 20.93 5.90 6.85
CA CYS A 56 21.75 5.76 8.06
C CYS A 56 22.59 4.48 8.04
N ASP A 57 23.57 4.36 8.93
CA ASP A 57 24.50 3.21 8.95
C ASP A 57 23.92 1.91 9.56
N LYS A 58 22.59 1.81 9.68
CA LYS A 58 21.96 0.58 10.20
C LYS A 58 21.87 -0.49 9.12
N VAL A 59 22.21 -1.72 9.51
CA VAL A 59 22.16 -2.90 8.66
C VAL A 59 21.14 -3.89 9.21
N PHE A 60 20.38 -4.50 8.31
CA PHE A 60 19.36 -5.49 8.64
C PHE A 60 19.60 -6.77 7.87
N GLY A 61 19.52 -7.92 8.55
CA GLY A 61 19.61 -9.24 7.88
C GLY A 61 18.37 -9.65 7.10
N ARG A 62 17.30 -8.83 7.09
CA ARG A 62 16.06 -9.10 6.36
C ARG A 62 15.49 -7.82 5.77
N MET A 63 14.99 -7.93 4.55
CA MET A 63 14.38 -6.84 3.81
C MET A 63 13.13 -6.26 4.50
N GLU A 64 12.31 -7.11 5.14
CA GLU A 64 11.13 -6.66 5.90
C GLU A 64 11.52 -5.74 7.07
N ASN A 65 12.61 -6.06 7.76
CA ASN A 65 13.09 -5.25 8.88
C ASN A 65 13.60 -3.89 8.38
N LEU A 66 14.31 -3.86 7.25
CA LEU A 66 14.70 -2.61 6.60
C LEU A 66 13.45 -1.81 6.18
N ARG A 67 12.47 -2.43 5.53
CA ARG A 67 11.20 -1.78 5.14
C ARG A 67 10.51 -1.13 6.33
N ARG A 68 10.39 -1.85 7.45
CA ARG A 68 9.81 -1.31 8.68
C ARG A 68 10.63 -0.16 9.24
N HIS A 69 11.95 -0.25 9.17
CA HIS A 69 12.84 0.81 9.63
C HIS A 69 12.70 2.08 8.78
N LEU A 70 12.55 1.97 7.45
CA LEU A 70 12.39 3.13 6.57
C LEU A 70 11.16 3.97 6.90
N LEU A 71 10.10 3.38 7.48
CA LEU A 71 8.93 4.12 7.99
C LEU A 71 9.31 5.17 9.06
N VAL A 72 10.41 4.97 9.80
CA VAL A 72 10.89 5.93 10.81
C VAL A 72 11.48 7.17 10.14
N HIS A 73 12.08 7.01 8.96
CA HIS A 73 12.67 8.10 8.21
C HIS A 73 11.64 8.83 7.33
N THR A 74 10.77 8.08 6.65
CA THR A 74 9.79 8.69 5.73
C THR A 74 8.54 9.17 6.45
N GLY A 75 8.23 8.64 7.64
CA GLY A 75 7.00 8.94 8.36
C GLY A 75 5.74 8.45 7.65
N GLU A 76 5.89 7.70 6.55
CA GLU A 76 4.80 7.17 5.74
C GLU A 76 3.93 6.22 6.58
N LYS A 77 2.62 6.41 6.52
CA LYS A 77 1.66 5.59 7.25
C LYS A 77 0.76 4.89 6.25
N ALA A 78 1.03 3.61 6.03
CA ALA A 78 0.36 2.83 5.00
C ALA A 78 -1.01 2.28 5.40
N PHE A 79 -1.36 2.33 6.69
CA PHE A 79 -2.54 1.63 7.20
C PHE A 79 -3.49 2.62 7.86
N SER A 80 -4.53 3.04 7.14
CA SER A 80 -5.60 3.87 7.69
C SER A 80 -6.68 3.01 8.37
N CYS A 81 -7.21 3.51 9.48
CA CYS A 81 -8.39 2.94 10.10
C CYS A 81 -9.64 3.44 9.36
N PRO A 82 -10.49 2.56 8.79
CA PRO A 82 -11.69 2.98 8.08
C PRO A 82 -12.77 3.59 8.99
N VAL A 83 -12.64 3.41 10.31
CA VAL A 83 -13.64 3.88 11.28
C VAL A 83 -13.34 5.30 11.77
N CYS A 84 -12.07 5.62 12.02
CA CYS A 84 -11.68 6.91 12.58
C CYS A 84 -10.59 7.65 11.77
N ASN A 85 -10.21 7.12 10.61
CA ASN A 85 -9.17 7.66 9.72
C ASN A 85 -7.80 7.85 10.39
N LYS A 86 -7.56 7.25 11.57
CA LYS A 86 -6.22 7.21 12.18
C LYS A 86 -5.30 6.37 11.32
N GLN A 87 -4.12 6.92 11.04
CA GLN A 87 -3.12 6.27 10.21
C GLN A 87 -2.03 5.61 11.07
N PHE A 88 -1.62 4.41 10.67
CA PHE A 88 -0.63 3.58 11.32
C PHE A 88 0.48 3.22 10.33
N THR A 89 1.71 3.13 10.84
CA THR A 89 2.87 2.68 10.07
C THR A 89 2.88 1.16 9.85
N LEU A 90 2.24 0.38 10.74
CA LEU A 90 2.24 -1.08 10.71
C LEU A 90 0.84 -1.69 10.79
N LYS A 91 0.60 -2.74 10.01
CA LYS A 91 -0.65 -3.51 9.99
C LYS A 91 -1.05 -4.06 11.36
N GLN A 92 -0.08 -4.52 12.14
CA GLN A 92 -0.33 -5.05 13.49
C GLN A 92 -0.89 -3.97 14.44
N HIS A 93 -0.44 -2.72 14.31
CA HIS A 93 -0.94 -1.61 15.11
C HIS A 93 -2.37 -1.25 14.69
N LEU A 94 -2.66 -1.22 13.39
CA LEU A 94 -4.05 -1.08 12.90
C LEU A 94 -4.93 -2.22 13.44
N LYS A 95 -4.49 -3.47 13.36
CA LYS A 95 -5.27 -4.63 13.84
C LYS A 95 -5.59 -4.51 15.33
N LEU A 96 -4.60 -4.17 16.16
CA LEU A 96 -4.81 -3.95 17.59
C LEU A 96 -5.77 -2.78 17.84
N HIS A 97 -5.62 -1.69 17.08
CA HIS A 97 -6.53 -0.55 17.15
C HIS A 97 -7.97 -0.92 16.77
N MET A 98 -8.18 -1.77 15.76
CA MET A 98 -9.52 -2.24 15.39
C MET A 98 -10.20 -3.04 16.50
N VAL A 99 -9.43 -3.79 17.31
CA VAL A 99 -9.98 -4.49 18.48
C VAL A 99 -10.55 -3.49 19.51
N LEU A 100 -9.95 -2.30 19.65
CA LEU A 100 -10.49 -1.24 20.53
C LEU A 100 -11.82 -0.68 20.01
N HIS A 101 -12.02 -0.61 18.69
CA HIS A 101 -13.33 -0.25 18.13
C HIS A 101 -14.40 -1.28 18.50
N THR A 102 -14.07 -2.57 18.43
CA THR A 102 -14.99 -3.65 18.81
C THR A 102 -15.28 -3.66 20.32
N LEU A 103 -14.31 -3.35 21.17
CA LEU A 103 -14.45 -3.47 22.63
C LEU A 103 -14.99 -2.23 23.33
N ARG A 104 -14.61 -1.02 22.88
CA ARG A 104 -14.87 0.23 23.63
C ARG A 104 -15.56 1.32 22.80
N GLY A 105 -16.00 1.05 21.58
CA GLY A 105 -16.82 1.99 20.77
C GLY A 105 -16.24 3.42 20.70
N SER A 106 -14.91 3.55 20.73
CA SER A 106 -14.29 4.78 21.20
C SER A 106 -14.30 5.90 20.15
N ARG A 107 -15.06 6.95 20.49
CA ARG A 107 -14.82 8.34 20.14
C ARG A 107 -13.43 8.74 20.63
N GLU A 108 -12.43 8.87 19.75
CA GLU A 108 -11.21 9.61 20.09
C GLU A 108 -10.69 10.40 18.88
N THR A 109 -10.98 11.70 18.95
CA THR A 109 -10.51 12.80 18.12
C THR A 109 -9.01 12.72 17.87
N SER A 110 -8.62 12.77 16.60
CA SER A 110 -7.26 13.14 16.21
C SER A 110 -7.12 14.66 16.43
N ARG A 111 -6.13 15.07 17.23
CA ARG A 111 -5.68 16.47 17.32
C ARG A 111 -4.71 16.76 16.19
#